data_AF-A0A9D7B6R1-F1
#
_entry.id   AF-A0A9D7B6R1-F1
#
_cell.length_a   1.000
_cell.length_b   1.000
_cell.length_c   1.000
_cell.angle_alpha   90.00
_cell.angle_beta   90.00
_cell.angle_gamma   90.00
#
_symmetry.space_group_name_H-M   'P 1'
#
loop_
_entity.id
_entity.type
_entity.pdbx_description
1 polymer ?
#
loop_
_entity_poly.entity_id
_entity_poly.type
_entity_poly.pdbx_seq_one_letter_code
_entity_poly.pdbx_strand_id
1 'polypeptide(L)'
;MQVYKDKGERTDAASWDDVEQATGEAVIHETTMVPMTKGEELEKIFVNMDSHALLEFRSKIKNPSADAIELANRKYYTSVYFHALFLYMITKNRGYQFALPGEGMSTSVTNYMKDVLNTDYPMLALNLEQADSELSVLA
;
A
#
# COMPACT_ATOMS: atom_id res chain seq x y z
N MET A 1 -7.31 -1.98 5.97
CA MET A 1 -8.57 -1.27 5.66
C MET A 1 -8.48 -0.77 4.23
N GLN A 2 -9.47 -1.07 3.39
CA GLN A 2 -9.53 -0.50 2.03
C GLN A 2 -10.02 0.94 2.11
N VAL A 3 -9.40 1.81 1.31
CA VAL A 3 -9.73 3.23 1.28
C VAL A 3 -9.96 3.68 -0.15
N TYR A 4 -11.04 4.42 -0.36
CA TYR A 4 -11.44 4.92 -1.67
C TYR A 4 -11.58 6.43 -1.64
N LYS A 5 -11.42 7.08 -2.79
CA LYS A 5 -11.77 8.49 -2.96
C LYS A 5 -13.26 8.70 -2.72
N ASP A 6 -14.08 7.83 -3.34
CA ASP A 6 -15.51 7.71 -3.08
C ASP A 6 -15.84 6.26 -2.68
N LYS A 7 -16.16 6.07 -1.40
CA LYS A 7 -16.51 4.76 -0.87
C LYS A 7 -17.94 4.32 -1.23
N GLY A 8 -18.78 5.20 -1.76
CA GLY A 8 -20.20 4.91 -2.04
C GLY A 8 -20.91 4.36 -0.81
N GLU A 9 -21.67 3.27 -0.98
CA GLU A 9 -22.43 2.60 0.08
C GLU A 9 -21.61 1.58 0.90
N ARG A 10 -20.30 1.47 0.67
CA ARG A 10 -19.45 0.47 1.36
C ARG A 10 -19.32 0.82 2.84
N THR A 11 -19.76 -0.08 3.71
CA THR A 11 -19.68 0.08 5.17
C THR A 11 -18.37 -0.43 5.78
N ASP A 12 -17.65 -1.28 5.05
CA ASP A 12 -16.39 -1.93 5.44
C ASP A 12 -15.15 -1.24 4.87
N ALA A 13 -15.32 -0.04 4.31
CA ALA A 13 -14.25 0.77 3.74
C ALA A 13 -14.27 2.20 4.30
N ALA A 14 -13.13 2.89 4.18
CA ALA A 14 -12.99 4.30 4.50
C ALA A 14 -12.92 5.16 3.23
N SER A 15 -13.30 6.42 3.35
CA SER A 15 -13.01 7.44 2.33
C SER A 15 -11.64 8.07 2.57
N TRP A 16 -11.11 8.78 1.58
CA TRP A 16 -9.90 9.59 1.76
C TRP A 16 -10.06 10.60 2.90
N ASP A 17 -11.23 11.25 2.98
CA ASP A 17 -11.55 12.21 4.05
C ASP A 17 -11.59 11.55 5.44
N ASP A 18 -12.13 10.32 5.55
CA ASP A 18 -12.13 9.57 6.81
C ASP A 18 -10.70 9.29 7.30
N VAL A 19 -9.77 9.02 6.36
CA VAL A 19 -8.36 8.77 6.69
C VAL A 19 -7.69 10.08 7.11
N GLU A 20 -7.85 11.15 6.34
CA GLU A 20 -7.25 12.44 6.66
C GLU A 20 -7.74 12.96 8.03
N GLN A 21 -9.02 12.78 8.36
CA GLN A 21 -9.54 13.10 9.69
C GLN A 21 -8.92 12.25 10.81
N ALA A 22 -8.63 10.98 10.53
CA ALA A 22 -8.10 10.04 11.52
C ALA A 22 -6.58 10.15 11.70
N THR A 23 -5.83 10.52 10.66
CA THR A 23 -4.36 10.49 10.65
C THR A 23 -3.72 11.87 10.48
N GLY A 24 -4.47 12.86 10.00
CA GLY A 24 -3.93 14.15 9.55
C GLY A 24 -3.17 14.09 8.24
N GLU A 25 -3.17 12.95 7.54
CA GLU A 25 -2.46 12.76 6.27
C GLU A 25 -3.43 12.78 5.09
N ALA A 26 -3.19 13.69 4.15
CA ALA A 26 -3.94 13.74 2.89
C ALA A 26 -3.65 12.50 2.05
N VAL A 27 -4.71 11.92 1.47
CA VAL A 27 -4.61 10.78 0.54
C VAL A 27 -4.72 11.31 -0.88
N ILE A 28 -3.74 10.99 -1.73
CA ILE A 28 -3.72 11.33 -3.16
C ILE A 28 -3.50 10.07 -4.00
N HIS A 29 -3.55 10.18 -5.33
CA HIS A 29 -3.37 9.02 -6.21
C HIS A 29 -1.98 8.38 -6.08
N GLU A 30 -0.96 9.15 -5.74
CA GLU A 30 0.40 8.67 -5.50
C GLU A 30 0.56 7.96 -4.14
N THR A 31 -0.41 8.12 -3.23
CA THR A 31 -0.40 7.42 -1.95
C THR A 31 -0.80 5.96 -2.15
N THR A 32 0.13 5.02 -1.92
CA THR A 32 -0.16 3.58 -1.94
C THR A 32 -0.90 3.15 -0.66
N MET A 33 -0.44 3.62 0.50
CA MET A 33 -1.00 3.29 1.80
C MET A 33 -0.68 4.37 2.86
N VAL A 34 -1.49 4.42 3.92
CA VAL A 34 -1.26 5.26 5.11
C VAL A 34 -1.24 4.37 6.36
N PRO A 35 -0.12 4.29 7.09
CA PRO A 35 -0.07 3.59 8.37
C PRO A 35 -0.54 4.51 9.51
N MET A 36 -1.41 4.00 10.36
CA MET A 36 -1.88 4.69 11.58
C MET A 36 -1.29 4.00 12.81
N THR A 37 -0.72 4.79 13.71
CA THR A 37 -0.10 4.30 14.95
C THR A 37 -0.80 4.87 16.17
N LYS A 38 -0.90 4.06 17.22
CA LYS A 38 -1.31 4.49 18.56
C LYS A 38 -0.10 4.40 19.49
N GLY A 39 0.49 5.55 19.81
CA GLY A 39 1.81 5.58 20.43
C GLY A 39 2.85 4.97 19.48
N GLU A 40 3.58 3.96 19.94
CA GLU A 40 4.60 3.27 19.13
C GLU A 40 4.07 2.03 18.39
N GLU A 41 2.79 1.69 18.53
CA GLU A 41 2.20 0.50 17.92
C GLU A 41 1.41 0.84 16.65
N LEU A 42 1.63 0.06 15.59
CA LEU A 42 0.81 0.08 14.39
C LEU A 42 -0.59 -0.42 14.71
N GLU A 43 -1.57 0.47 14.62
CA GLU A 43 -2.98 0.18 14.90
C GLU A 43 -3.71 -0.25 13.63
N LYS A 44 -3.46 0.43 12.51
CA LYS A 44 -4.18 0.19 11.26
C LYS A 44 -3.34 0.54 10.05
N ILE A 45 -3.56 -0.17 8.95
CA ILE A 45 -3.03 0.17 7.63
C ILE A 45 -4.21 0.46 6.71
N PHE A 46 -4.22 1.66 6.16
CA PHE A 46 -5.15 2.12 5.15
C PHE A 46 -4.51 1.91 3.78
N VAL A 47 -5.10 1.10 2.92
CA VAL A 47 -4.60 0.83 1.57
C VAL A 47 -5.45 1.59 0.57
N ASN A 48 -4.82 2.43 -0.25
CA ASN A 48 -5.51 3.25 -1.23
C ASN A 48 -5.88 2.44 -2.47
N MET A 49 -7.18 2.20 -2.63
CA MET A 49 -7.78 1.46 -3.73
C MET A 49 -8.06 2.33 -4.97
N ASP A 50 -7.65 3.59 -4.94
CA ASP A 50 -7.66 4.51 -6.09
C ASP A 50 -6.24 4.98 -6.45
N SER A 51 -5.22 4.29 -5.94
CA SER A 51 -3.81 4.65 -6.17
C SER A 51 -3.36 4.40 -7.62
N HIS A 52 -2.38 5.17 -8.08
CA HIS A 52 -1.67 4.93 -9.33
C HIS A 52 -1.07 3.52 -9.37
N ALA A 53 -0.52 3.03 -8.26
CA ALA A 53 0.00 1.68 -8.16
C ALA A 53 -1.04 0.61 -8.51
N LEU A 54 -2.29 0.74 -8.05
CA LEU A 54 -3.37 -0.18 -8.43
C LEU A 54 -3.77 0.00 -9.90
N LEU A 55 -3.84 1.23 -10.40
CA LEU A 55 -4.19 1.50 -11.80
C LEU A 55 -3.16 0.87 -12.75
N GLU A 56 -1.88 1.03 -12.45
CA GLU A 56 -0.78 0.38 -13.18
C GLU A 56 -0.87 -1.15 -13.07
N PHE A 57 -1.11 -1.69 -11.87
CA PHE A 57 -1.30 -3.11 -11.64
C PHE A 57 -2.43 -3.69 -12.54
N ARG A 58 -3.57 -3.00 -12.59
CA ARG A 58 -4.72 -3.42 -13.41
C ARG A 58 -4.51 -3.25 -14.91
N SER A 59 -3.72 -2.27 -15.34
CA SER A 59 -3.49 -1.96 -16.76
C SER A 59 -2.88 -3.13 -17.55
N LYS A 60 -2.24 -4.07 -16.86
CA LYS A 60 -1.63 -5.26 -17.45
C LYS A 60 -2.63 -6.36 -17.79
N ILE A 61 -3.86 -6.28 -17.28
CA ILE A 61 -4.90 -7.29 -17.52
C ILE A 61 -5.51 -7.03 -18.89
N LYS A 62 -5.20 -7.89 -19.86
CA LYS A 62 -5.76 -7.80 -21.22
C LYS A 62 -7.24 -8.22 -21.21
N ASN A 63 -8.11 -7.41 -21.79
CA ASN A 63 -9.57 -7.66 -21.89
C ASN A 63 -10.20 -8.06 -20.54
N PRO A 64 -10.14 -7.17 -19.52
CA PRO A 64 -10.51 -7.54 -18.17
C PRO A 64 -12.01 -7.81 -18.04
N SER A 65 -12.36 -9.01 -17.58
CA SER A 65 -13.71 -9.29 -17.06
C SER A 65 -13.88 -8.64 -15.67
N ALA A 66 -15.13 -8.51 -15.21
CA ALA A 66 -15.42 -8.01 -13.87
C ALA A 66 -14.73 -8.85 -12.78
N ASP A 67 -14.77 -10.18 -12.91
CA ASP A 67 -14.13 -11.11 -11.97
C ASP A 67 -12.60 -10.96 -11.95
N ALA A 68 -11.98 -10.72 -13.11
CA ALA A 68 -10.54 -10.51 -13.22
C ALA A 68 -10.12 -9.20 -12.52
N ILE A 69 -10.92 -8.14 -12.66
CA ILE A 69 -10.68 -6.86 -11.96
C ILE A 69 -10.81 -7.05 -10.45
N GLU A 70 -11.85 -7.75 -10.00
CA GLU A 70 -12.06 -7.97 -8.58
C GLU A 70 -10.93 -8.82 -7.97
N LEU A 71 -10.50 -9.87 -8.67
CA LEU A 71 -9.34 -10.67 -8.26
C LEU A 71 -8.08 -9.82 -8.17
N ALA A 72 -7.83 -8.95 -9.14
CA ALA A 72 -6.69 -8.04 -9.12
C ALA A 72 -6.74 -7.06 -7.93
N ASN A 73 -7.90 -6.48 -7.65
CA ASN A 73 -8.09 -5.60 -6.51
C ASN A 73 -7.80 -6.33 -5.18
N ARG A 74 -8.27 -7.57 -5.03
CA ARG A 74 -7.99 -8.41 -3.85
C ARG A 74 -6.49 -8.72 -3.72
N LYS A 75 -5.84 -9.09 -4.82
CA LYS A 75 -4.38 -9.38 -4.85
C LYS A 75 -3.58 -8.15 -4.46
N TYR A 76 -3.87 -7.00 -5.07
CA TYR A 76 -3.23 -5.73 -4.76
C TYR A 76 -3.38 -5.37 -3.28
N TYR A 77 -4.62 -5.34 -2.77
CA TYR A 77 -4.89 -5.00 -1.37
C TYR A 77 -4.11 -5.89 -0.40
N THR A 78 -4.21 -7.21 -0.62
CA THR A 78 -3.59 -8.22 0.24
C THR A 78 -2.08 -8.08 0.24
N SER A 79 -1.50 -7.87 -0.95
CA SER A 79 -0.06 -7.70 -1.09
C SER A 79 0.42 -6.41 -0.40
N VAL A 80 -0.22 -5.25 -0.63
CA VAL A 80 0.21 -3.98 0.00
C VAL A 80 0.15 -4.12 1.52
N TYR A 81 -0.95 -4.68 2.02
CA TYR A 81 -1.19 -4.85 3.44
C TYR A 81 -0.11 -5.72 4.10
N PHE A 82 0.19 -6.89 3.54
CA PHE A 82 1.21 -7.78 4.11
C PHE A 82 2.62 -7.24 3.97
N HIS A 83 2.97 -6.57 2.88
CA HIS A 83 4.30 -5.96 2.73
C HIS A 83 4.48 -4.80 3.69
N ALA A 84 3.45 -3.98 3.92
CA ALA A 84 3.48 -2.94 4.93
C ALA A 84 3.64 -3.53 6.35
N LEU A 85 2.91 -4.60 6.69
CA LEU A 85 3.12 -5.30 7.95
C LEU A 85 4.53 -5.84 8.10
N PHE A 86 5.04 -6.51 7.06
CA PHE A 86 6.39 -7.06 7.06
C PHE A 86 7.44 -5.97 7.23
N LEU A 87 7.30 -4.87 6.48
CA LEU A 87 8.18 -3.71 6.57
C LEU A 87 8.15 -3.12 7.97
N TYR A 88 6.98 -2.93 8.56
CA TYR A 88 6.86 -2.45 9.94
C TYR A 88 7.57 -3.39 10.93
N MET A 89 7.39 -4.71 10.82
CA MET A 89 8.02 -5.69 11.71
C MET A 89 9.56 -5.65 11.63
N ILE A 90 10.14 -5.63 10.43
CA ILE A 90 11.60 -5.62 10.28
C ILE A 90 12.21 -4.27 10.67
N THR A 91 11.44 -3.19 10.53
CA THR A 91 11.86 -1.81 10.78
C THR A 91 11.82 -1.48 12.27
N LYS A 92 10.71 -1.82 12.96
CA LYS A 92 10.54 -1.58 14.40
C LYS A 92 11.50 -2.41 15.26
N ASN A 93 11.75 -3.67 14.89
CA ASN A 93 12.59 -4.57 15.69
C ASN A 93 14.08 -4.20 15.73
N ARG A 94 14.53 -3.24 14.91
CA ARG A 94 15.96 -2.93 14.73
C ARG A 94 16.39 -1.57 15.26
N GLY A 95 15.47 -0.79 15.84
CA GLY A 95 15.80 0.51 16.44
C GLY A 95 16.40 1.52 15.44
N TYR A 96 16.09 1.38 14.15
CA TYR A 96 16.64 2.22 13.11
C TYR A 96 16.23 3.69 13.31
N GLN A 97 17.24 4.57 13.30
CA GLN A 97 17.03 6.00 13.06
C GLN A 97 17.16 6.23 11.57
N PHE A 98 16.06 6.60 10.92
CA PHE A 98 16.05 6.91 9.49
C PHE A 98 16.50 8.36 9.32
N ALA A 99 17.44 8.64 8.43
CA ALA A 99 17.78 10.00 8.05
C ALA A 99 17.43 10.20 6.57
N LEU A 100 16.74 11.29 6.25
CA LEU A 100 16.52 11.66 4.85
C LEU A 100 17.85 12.06 4.20
N PRO A 101 18.13 11.65 2.94
CA PRO A 101 19.35 12.03 2.25
C PRO A 101 19.43 13.56 2.13
N GLY A 102 20.44 14.17 2.76
CA GLY A 102 20.73 15.60 2.67
C GLY A 102 20.23 16.48 3.82
N GLU A 103 19.34 16.00 4.71
CA GLU A 103 18.76 16.86 5.76
C GLU A 103 19.10 16.48 7.21
N GLY A 104 19.70 15.32 7.48
CA GLY A 104 20.11 14.95 8.86
C GLY A 104 18.95 14.85 9.87
N MET A 105 17.69 15.02 9.44
CA MET A 105 16.51 14.84 10.27
C MET A 105 16.20 13.36 10.43
N SER A 106 15.97 12.94 11.67
CA SER A 106 15.39 11.65 11.99
C SER A 106 13.95 11.58 11.48
N THR A 107 13.64 10.63 10.57
CA THR A 107 12.28 10.37 10.09
C THR A 107 11.65 9.19 10.83
N SER A 108 10.31 9.18 10.93
CA SER A 108 9.56 8.14 11.63
C SER A 108 9.50 6.85 10.82
N VAL A 109 9.25 5.72 11.50
CA VAL A 109 8.97 4.42 10.86
C VAL A 109 7.82 4.54 9.85
N THR A 110 6.78 5.31 10.19
CA THR A 110 5.62 5.51 9.31
C THR A 110 5.98 6.25 8.03
N ASN A 111 6.81 7.28 8.11
CA ASN A 111 7.29 8.02 6.93
C ASN A 111 8.19 7.15 6.06
N TYR A 112 9.12 6.41 6.66
CA TYR A 112 9.96 5.47 5.92
C TYR A 112 9.13 4.41 5.16
N MET A 113 8.09 3.86 5.80
CA MET A 113 7.20 2.90 5.15
C MET A 113 6.47 3.51 3.95
N LYS A 114 5.99 4.76 4.08
CA LYS A 114 5.34 5.49 2.98
C LYS A 114 6.31 5.71 1.83
N ASP A 115 7.53 6.16 2.11
CA ASP A 115 8.53 6.43 1.07
C ASP A 115 8.86 5.17 0.26
N VAL A 116 9.14 4.06 0.94
CA VAL A 116 9.43 2.76 0.28
C VAL A 116 8.24 2.29 -0.55
N LEU A 117 7.02 2.34 0.00
CA LEU A 117 5.85 1.78 -0.69
C LEU A 117 5.23 2.71 -1.74
N ASN A 118 5.49 4.02 -1.69
CA ASN A 118 5.08 4.92 -2.76
C ASN A 118 6.08 4.90 -3.92
N THR A 119 7.36 4.67 -3.64
CA THR A 119 8.43 4.69 -4.67
C THR A 119 8.62 3.34 -5.35
N ASP A 120 8.71 2.25 -4.57
CA ASP A 120 9.21 0.96 -5.09
C ASP A 120 8.13 -0.12 -5.23
N TYR A 121 6.95 0.09 -4.64
CA TYR A 121 5.90 -0.94 -4.62
C TYR A 121 5.36 -1.32 -6.01
N PRO A 122 5.15 -0.39 -6.96
CA PRO A 122 4.74 -0.75 -8.31
C PRO A 122 5.72 -1.73 -8.98
N MET A 123 7.03 -1.53 -8.77
CA MET A 123 8.08 -2.42 -9.26
C MET A 123 8.12 -3.76 -8.51
N LEU A 124 7.94 -3.75 -7.19
CA LEU A 124 7.91 -4.97 -6.38
C LEU A 124 6.71 -5.87 -6.76
N ALA A 125 5.53 -5.27 -6.90
CA ALA A 125 4.32 -5.97 -7.35
C ALA A 125 4.49 -6.53 -8.78
N LEU A 126 5.21 -5.80 -9.65
CA LEU A 126 5.51 -6.22 -11.01
C LEU A 126 6.44 -7.44 -11.06
N ASN A 127 7.45 -7.51 -10.20
CA ASN A 127 8.38 -8.63 -10.13
C ASN A 127 7.72 -9.92 -9.61
N LEU A 128 6.78 -9.80 -8.65
CA LEU A 128 6.07 -10.96 -8.10
C LEU A 128 5.09 -11.58 -9.10
N GLU A 129 4.40 -10.76 -9.92
CA GLU A 129 3.56 -11.30 -11.01
C GLU A 129 4.38 -12.03 -12.07
N GLN A 130 5.56 -11.52 -12.41
CA GLN A 130 6.46 -12.22 -13.34
C GLN A 130 6.87 -13.58 -12.78
N ALA A 131 7.25 -13.64 -11.50
CA ALA A 131 7.60 -14.90 -10.84
C ALA A 131 6.42 -15.90 -10.81
N ASP A 132 5.20 -15.44 -10.50
CA ASP A 132 3.99 -16.27 -10.53
C ASP A 132 3.70 -16.81 -11.95
N SER A 133 3.88 -15.96 -12.97
CA SER A 133 3.69 -16.36 -14.36
C SER A 133 4.70 -17.42 -14.78
N GLU A 134 5.98 -17.30 -14.39
CA GLU A 134 7.02 -18.28 -14.68
C GLU A 134 6.75 -19.61 -13.99
N LEU A 135 6.29 -19.60 -12.73
CA LEU A 135 5.91 -20.81 -12.00
C LEU A 135 4.72 -21.54 -12.62
N SER A 136 3.77 -20.80 -13.20
CA SER A 136 2.60 -21.39 -13.86
C SER A 136 2.90 -22.06 -15.22
N VAL A 137 4.02 -21.74 -15.86
CA VAL A 137 4.47 -22.39 -17.12
C VAL A 137 5.21 -23.70 -16.84
N LEU A 138 5.65 -23.91 -15.59
CA LEU A 138 6.41 -25.09 -15.16
C LEU A 138 5.54 -26.19 -14.51
N ALA A 139 4.23 -25.96 -14.33
CA ALA A 139 3.26 -26.88 -13.73
C ALA A 139 2.27 -27.42 -14.76
#